data_AF-A0A8H5BEZ7-F1
#
_entry.id   AF-A0A8H5BEZ7-F1
#
_cell.length_a   1.000
_cell.length_b   1.000
_cell.length_c   1.000
_cell.angle_alpha   90.00
_cell.angle_beta   90.00
_cell.angle_gamma   90.00
#
_symmetry.space_group_name_H-M   'P 1'
#
loop_
_entity.id
_entity.type
_entity.pdbx_description
1 polymer ?
#
loop_
_entity_poly.entity_id
_entity_poly.type
_entity_poly.pdbx_seq_one_letter_code
_entity_poly.pdbx_strand_id
1 'polypeptide(L)'
;MYLQPKRPPQPLYGAGHSKLKTNGSFLLTSVLLSFAVFYVIYNVNGNILLNTADAPSRSWQLEAIAQCQTFQTSPSPAPNFHERDQSDRFVEGTSPVLIKNARIWTGAHNGTEVLENADILLHNGLIKRVGHLGVGAEASLAQEHRDKLVMIDAQSAWVTPGIVNVHSHAGVASMPVLSSALDTDSHNGNIQPWLRSVDGINTHDDAYQLGIAGGVTTALVFPGSESAIGTFYNLNSLQQVY
;
A
#
# COMPACT_ATOMS: atom_id res chain seq x y z
N MET A 1 54.20 63.38 -16.78
CA MET A 1 54.91 63.66 -18.05
C MET A 1 53.87 63.60 -19.16
N TYR A 2 53.76 64.70 -19.90
CA TYR A 2 52.96 64.96 -21.11
C TYR A 2 51.42 64.90 -21.06
N LEU A 3 50.88 66.08 -20.72
CA LEU A 3 49.68 66.70 -21.31
C LEU A 3 49.78 66.78 -22.84
N GLN A 4 48.63 66.83 -23.54
CA GLN A 4 48.33 67.60 -24.78
C GLN A 4 46.81 67.42 -25.12
N PRO A 5 46.14 68.32 -25.85
CA PRO A 5 45.08 69.16 -25.30
C PRO A 5 43.70 69.07 -25.98
N LYS A 6 42.72 69.74 -25.33
CA LYS A 6 41.31 69.96 -25.67
C LYS A 6 41.01 70.31 -27.15
N ARG A 7 39.87 69.80 -27.64
CA ARG A 7 39.02 70.47 -28.64
C ARG A 7 37.69 70.92 -27.99
N PRO A 8 37.14 72.09 -28.36
CA PRO A 8 35.92 72.66 -27.77
C PRO A 8 34.65 71.95 -28.27
N PRO A 9 33.55 71.98 -27.49
CA PRO A 9 32.29 71.33 -27.87
C PRO A 9 31.55 72.12 -28.95
N GLN A 10 31.02 71.41 -29.94
CA GLN A 10 30.04 71.96 -30.89
C GLN A 10 28.62 71.79 -30.32
N PRO A 11 27.70 72.74 -30.56
CA PRO A 11 26.33 72.66 -30.06
C PRO A 11 25.53 71.66 -30.91
N LEU A 12 25.17 70.52 -30.34
CA LEU A 12 24.14 69.66 -30.92
C LEU A 12 22.77 70.25 -30.59
N TYR A 13 22.19 70.83 -31.63
CA TYR A 13 20.80 71.26 -31.73
C TYR A 13 19.85 70.21 -31.13
N GLY A 14 18.90 70.66 -30.31
CA GLY A 14 17.92 69.81 -29.65
C GLY A 14 17.10 68.98 -30.63
N ALA A 15 17.15 67.65 -30.48
CA ALA A 15 16.16 66.76 -31.03
C ALA A 15 14.99 66.70 -30.04
N GLY A 16 13.85 67.26 -30.46
CA GLY A 16 12.64 67.33 -29.65
C GLY A 16 12.16 65.95 -29.22
N HIS A 17 11.93 65.78 -27.92
CA HIS A 17 11.09 64.70 -27.40
C HIS A 17 9.65 64.92 -27.90
N SER A 18 9.27 64.27 -28.99
CA SER A 18 7.86 64.07 -29.30
C SER A 18 7.29 63.12 -28.25
N LYS A 19 6.59 63.65 -27.24
CA LYS A 19 5.73 62.82 -26.40
C LYS A 19 4.68 62.18 -27.31
N LEU A 20 4.78 60.86 -27.54
CA LEU A 20 3.66 60.11 -28.09
C LEU A 20 2.49 60.28 -27.11
N LYS A 21 1.48 61.05 -27.52
CA LYS A 21 0.17 61.03 -26.90
C LYS A 21 -0.44 59.67 -27.23
N THR A 22 -0.27 58.70 -26.34
CA THR A 22 -1.05 57.46 -26.39
C THR A 22 -2.50 57.82 -26.10
N ASN A 23 -3.34 57.77 -27.13
CA ASN A 23 -4.78 57.92 -26.99
C ASN A 23 -5.30 56.83 -26.04
N GLY A 24 -5.84 57.22 -24.89
CA GLY A 24 -6.36 56.28 -23.87
C GLY A 24 -7.42 55.30 -24.40
N SER A 25 -8.09 55.64 -25.51
CA SER A 25 -9.01 54.74 -26.21
C SER A 25 -8.32 53.51 -26.83
N PHE A 26 -7.06 53.63 -27.27
CA PHE A 26 -6.31 52.53 -27.89
C PHE A 26 -5.82 51.51 -26.85
N LEU A 27 -5.45 52.01 -25.67
CA LEU A 27 -5.10 51.17 -24.52
C LEU A 27 -6.32 50.42 -23.97
N LEU A 28 -7.46 51.11 -23.85
CA LEU A 28 -8.69 50.50 -23.36
C LEU A 28 -9.22 49.41 -24.30
N THR A 29 -9.18 49.66 -25.62
CA THR A 29 -9.60 48.68 -26.63
C THR A 29 -8.67 47.47 -26.67
N SER A 30 -7.36 47.65 -26.53
CA SER A 30 -6.40 46.55 -26.44
C SER A 30 -6.64 45.68 -25.19
N VAL A 31 -6.92 46.28 -24.03
CA VAL A 31 -7.18 45.52 -22.80
C VAL A 31 -8.48 44.73 -22.89
N LEU A 32 -9.55 45.35 -23.43
CA LEU A 32 -10.84 44.68 -23.62
C LEU A 32 -10.74 43.54 -24.64
N LEU A 33 -9.98 43.71 -25.72
CA LEU A 33 -9.75 42.66 -26.71
C LEU A 33 -8.98 41.48 -26.10
N SER A 34 -7.92 41.76 -25.31
CA SER A 34 -7.18 40.72 -24.60
C SER A 34 -8.05 39.97 -23.59
N PHE A 35 -8.93 40.67 -22.87
CA PHE A 35 -9.90 40.03 -21.97
C PHE A 35 -10.92 39.18 -22.71
N ALA A 36 -11.44 39.66 -23.84
CA ALA A 36 -12.38 38.91 -24.67
C ALA A 36 -11.73 37.66 -25.28
N VAL A 37 -10.50 37.77 -25.78
CA VAL A 37 -9.72 36.64 -26.28
C VAL A 37 -9.45 35.63 -25.17
N PHE A 38 -9.02 36.07 -23.99
CA PHE A 38 -8.83 35.20 -22.83
C PHE A 38 -10.13 34.51 -22.41
N TYR A 39 -11.25 35.23 -22.38
CA TYR A 39 -12.56 34.67 -22.06
C TYR A 39 -13.00 33.62 -23.09
N VAL A 40 -12.80 33.88 -24.38
CA VAL A 40 -13.11 32.90 -25.44
C VAL A 40 -12.21 31.67 -25.31
N ILE A 41 -10.90 31.85 -25.12
CA ILE A 41 -9.95 30.74 -24.93
C ILE A 41 -10.31 29.92 -23.68
N TYR A 42 -10.65 30.57 -22.58
CA TYR A 42 -11.06 29.90 -21.33
C TYR A 42 -12.33 29.08 -21.51
N ASN A 43 -13.36 29.64 -22.17
CA ASN A 43 -14.62 28.93 -22.40
C ASN A 43 -14.48 27.84 -23.47
N VAL A 44 -13.68 28.05 -24.52
CA VAL A 44 -13.46 27.03 -25.56
C VAL A 44 -12.63 25.88 -25.01
N ASN A 45 -11.53 26.14 -24.29
CA ASN A 45 -10.71 25.10 -23.66
C ASN A 45 -11.43 24.41 -22.49
N GLY A 46 -12.21 25.16 -21.70
CA GLY A 46 -13.02 24.60 -20.61
C GLY A 46 -14.07 23.60 -21.11
N ASN A 47 -14.68 23.86 -22.28
CA ASN A 47 -15.63 22.93 -22.90
C ASN A 47 -14.96 21.75 -23.63
N ILE A 48 -13.74 21.93 -24.16
CA ILE A 48 -12.99 20.85 -24.82
C ILE A 48 -12.45 19.84 -23.79
N LEU A 49 -12.05 20.29 -22.59
CA LEU A 49 -11.52 19.40 -21.56
C LEU A 49 -12.58 18.53 -20.86
N LEU A 50 -13.86 18.94 -20.87
CA LEU A 50 -14.94 18.20 -20.21
C LEU A 50 -15.60 17.12 -21.10
N ASN A 51 -15.33 17.11 -22.41
CA ASN A 51 -16.05 16.27 -23.38
C ASN A 51 -15.26 15.06 -23.91
N THR A 52 -14.12 14.71 -23.30
CA THR A 52 -13.26 13.60 -23.78
C THR A 52 -13.17 12.41 -22.84
N ALA A 53 -13.91 12.39 -21.73
CA ALA A 53 -14.08 11.15 -20.99
C ALA A 53 -15.11 10.28 -21.73
N ASP A 54 -14.63 9.45 -22.66
CA ASP A 54 -15.44 8.40 -23.25
C ASP A 54 -16.10 7.60 -22.12
N ALA A 55 -17.43 7.46 -22.18
CA ALA A 55 -18.17 6.67 -21.21
C ALA A 55 -17.57 5.25 -21.17
N PRO A 56 -17.36 4.67 -19.98
CA PRO A 56 -16.76 3.35 -19.88
C PRO A 56 -17.60 2.33 -20.66
N SER A 57 -16.91 1.40 -21.32
CA SER A 57 -17.56 0.36 -22.15
C SER A 57 -18.67 -0.37 -21.39
N ARG A 58 -19.71 -0.80 -22.11
CA ARG A 58 -20.85 -1.54 -21.52
C ARG A 58 -20.39 -2.80 -20.77
N SER A 59 -19.33 -3.46 -21.23
CA SER A 59 -18.74 -4.61 -20.55
C SER A 59 -18.17 -4.24 -19.18
N TRP A 60 -17.43 -3.14 -19.10
CA TRP A 60 -16.89 -2.64 -17.82
C TRP A 60 -17.99 -2.27 -16.83
N GLN A 61 -19.06 -1.62 -17.31
CA GLN A 61 -20.20 -1.27 -16.46
C GLN A 61 -20.88 -2.51 -15.86
N LEU A 62 -21.05 -3.57 -16.66
CA LEU A 62 -21.65 -4.82 -16.19
C LEU A 62 -20.74 -5.53 -15.19
N GLU A 63 -19.42 -5.55 -15.42
CA GLU A 63 -18.44 -6.10 -14.49
C GLU A 63 -18.41 -5.33 -13.16
N ALA A 64 -18.40 -4.00 -13.22
CA ALA A 64 -18.46 -3.15 -12.04
C ALA A 64 -19.75 -3.37 -11.24
N ILE A 65 -20.91 -3.50 -11.90
CA ILE A 65 -22.19 -3.83 -11.22
C ILE A 65 -22.13 -5.22 -10.57
N ALA A 66 -21.58 -6.22 -11.27
CA ALA A 66 -21.41 -7.56 -10.71
C ALA A 66 -20.48 -7.53 -9.48
N GLN A 67 -19.39 -6.77 -9.52
CA GLN A 67 -18.49 -6.59 -8.39
C GLN A 67 -19.18 -5.84 -7.23
N CYS A 68 -20.00 -4.82 -7.52
CA CYS A 68 -20.81 -4.14 -6.51
C CYS A 68 -21.75 -5.08 -5.75
N GLN A 69 -22.31 -6.08 -6.44
CA GLN A 69 -23.17 -7.09 -5.81
C GLN A 69 -22.39 -8.01 -4.85
N THR A 70 -21.09 -8.24 -5.09
CA THR A 70 -20.25 -9.03 -4.16
C THR A 70 -20.05 -8.35 -2.82
N PHE A 71 -20.05 -7.01 -2.75
CA PHE A 71 -19.93 -6.27 -1.48
C PHE A 71 -21.13 -6.45 -0.54
N GLN A 72 -22.24 -6.98 -1.02
CA GLN A 72 -23.40 -7.30 -0.18
C GLN A 72 -23.27 -8.66 0.53
N THR A 73 -22.24 -9.44 0.18
CA THR A 73 -21.96 -10.72 0.83
C THR A 73 -20.99 -10.52 1.99
N SER A 74 -21.24 -11.19 3.11
CA SER A 74 -20.26 -11.21 4.21
C SER A 74 -18.98 -11.89 3.72
N PRO A 75 -17.80 -11.33 3.99
CA PRO A 75 -16.54 -11.98 3.71
C PRO A 75 -16.51 -13.36 4.37
N SER A 76 -16.33 -14.40 3.57
CA SER A 76 -16.21 -15.77 4.03
C SER A 76 -15.09 -16.45 3.24
N PRO A 77 -14.37 -17.41 3.83
CA PRO A 77 -13.48 -18.27 3.07
C PRO A 77 -14.23 -18.99 1.93
N ALA A 78 -13.48 -19.48 0.95
CA ALA A 78 -14.04 -20.32 -0.11
C ALA A 78 -14.86 -21.50 0.48
N PRO A 79 -15.92 -21.98 -0.18
CA PRO A 79 -16.79 -23.03 0.36
C PRO A 79 -16.04 -24.30 0.84
N ASN A 80 -14.95 -24.65 0.17
CA ASN A 80 -14.11 -25.81 0.48
C ASN A 80 -12.94 -25.50 1.41
N PHE A 81 -12.89 -24.31 2.04
CA PHE A 81 -11.76 -23.88 2.87
C PHE A 81 -11.48 -24.83 4.04
N HIS A 82 -12.52 -25.46 4.59
CA HIS A 82 -12.41 -26.40 5.71
C HIS A 82 -12.06 -27.83 5.28
N GLU A 83 -12.10 -28.13 3.98
CA GLU A 83 -11.79 -29.44 3.41
C GLU A 83 -10.29 -29.60 3.08
N ARG A 84 -9.50 -28.54 3.26
CA ARG A 84 -8.08 -28.55 2.92
C ARG A 84 -7.26 -29.38 3.91
N ASP A 85 -6.49 -30.31 3.37
CA ASP A 85 -5.55 -31.12 4.17
C ASP A 85 -4.17 -30.49 4.33
N GLN A 86 -3.87 -29.47 3.54
CA GLN A 86 -2.60 -28.77 3.47
C GLN A 86 -2.79 -27.29 3.11
N SER A 87 -1.89 -26.44 3.58
CA SER A 87 -1.80 -25.04 3.15
C SER A 87 -1.12 -24.94 1.79
N ASP A 88 -1.64 -24.04 0.95
CA ASP A 88 -0.99 -23.50 -0.25
C ASP A 88 0.46 -23.04 -0.06
N ARG A 89 0.82 -22.60 1.17
CA ARG A 89 2.17 -22.14 1.54
C ARG A 89 3.04 -23.22 2.17
N PHE A 90 2.59 -24.47 2.22
CA PHE A 90 3.35 -25.52 2.86
C PHE A 90 4.60 -25.88 2.04
N VAL A 91 5.73 -26.00 2.73
CA VAL A 91 6.99 -26.47 2.15
C VAL A 91 7.14 -27.97 2.41
N GLU A 92 7.29 -28.74 1.33
CA GLU A 92 7.47 -30.20 1.42
C GLU A 92 8.69 -30.56 2.27
N GLY A 93 8.54 -31.62 3.09
CA GLY A 93 9.58 -32.05 4.02
C GLY A 93 9.56 -31.34 5.38
N THR A 94 8.73 -30.31 5.58
CA THR A 94 8.55 -29.69 6.89
C THR A 94 7.94 -30.69 7.88
N SER A 95 8.64 -30.92 8.99
CA SER A 95 8.17 -31.81 10.05
C SER A 95 6.90 -31.27 10.74
N PRO A 96 6.00 -32.16 11.19
CA PRO A 96 4.94 -31.79 12.12
C PRO A 96 5.54 -31.27 13.43
N VAL A 97 4.89 -30.29 14.05
CA VAL A 97 5.31 -29.68 15.32
C VAL A 97 4.20 -29.81 16.34
N LEU A 98 4.51 -30.36 17.51
CA LEU A 98 3.64 -30.40 18.67
C LEU A 98 4.20 -29.45 19.74
N ILE A 99 3.47 -28.36 19.99
CA ILE A 99 3.76 -27.44 21.10
C ILE A 99 2.95 -27.91 22.31
N LYS A 100 3.60 -28.10 23.46
CA LYS A 100 3.00 -28.67 24.66
C LYS A 100 2.98 -27.71 25.83
N ASN A 101 2.06 -27.95 26.78
CA ASN A 101 1.99 -27.23 28.05
C ASN A 101 1.95 -25.70 27.89
N ALA A 102 1.30 -25.19 26.86
CA ALA A 102 1.20 -23.76 26.58
C ALA A 102 0.01 -23.11 27.31
N ARG A 103 0.09 -21.80 27.48
CA ARG A 103 -1.08 -20.93 27.75
C ARG A 103 -1.55 -20.35 26.42
N ILE A 104 -2.65 -20.87 25.90
CA ILE A 104 -3.10 -20.56 24.55
C ILE A 104 -4.24 -19.56 24.63
N TRP A 105 -4.03 -18.35 24.13
CA TRP A 105 -5.12 -17.40 23.88
C TRP A 105 -5.68 -17.72 22.50
N THR A 106 -6.92 -18.23 22.41
CA THR A 106 -7.47 -18.71 21.13
C THR A 106 -8.10 -17.59 20.30
N GLY A 107 -8.43 -16.46 20.94
CA GLY A 107 -9.25 -15.39 20.35
C GLY A 107 -10.75 -15.73 20.28
N ALA A 108 -11.17 -16.94 20.67
CA ALA A 108 -12.57 -17.31 20.74
C ALA A 108 -13.29 -16.63 21.93
N HIS A 109 -14.61 -16.79 22.00
CA HIS A 109 -15.44 -16.18 23.05
C HIS A 109 -15.19 -14.67 23.20
N ASN A 110 -15.26 -13.94 22.08
CA ASN A 110 -14.99 -12.50 22.03
C ASN A 110 -13.60 -12.13 22.57
N GLY A 111 -12.60 -12.97 22.31
CA GLY A 111 -11.21 -12.76 22.73
C GLY A 111 -10.93 -13.08 24.20
N THR A 112 -11.83 -13.77 24.92
CA THR A 112 -11.65 -14.04 26.36
C THR A 112 -11.18 -15.45 26.69
N GLU A 113 -11.23 -16.38 25.72
CA GLU A 113 -10.83 -17.76 25.96
C GLU A 113 -9.30 -17.90 26.05
N VAL A 114 -8.86 -18.49 27.17
CA VAL A 114 -7.50 -18.93 27.42
C VAL A 114 -7.53 -20.39 27.85
N LEU A 115 -6.76 -21.23 27.17
CA LEU A 115 -6.57 -22.63 27.52
C LEU A 115 -5.26 -22.76 28.29
N GLU A 116 -5.35 -23.23 29.52
CA GLU A 116 -4.21 -23.49 30.40
C GLU A 116 -3.69 -24.92 30.20
N ASN A 117 -2.38 -25.11 30.21
CA ASN A 117 -1.71 -26.42 30.05
C ASN A 117 -2.20 -27.18 28.81
N ALA A 118 -2.35 -26.47 27.69
CA ALA A 118 -2.89 -27.00 26.46
C ALA A 118 -1.82 -27.11 25.37
N ASP A 119 -2.15 -27.87 24.33
CA ASP A 119 -1.22 -28.26 23.28
C ASP A 119 -1.72 -27.84 21.90
N ILE A 120 -0.79 -27.66 20.95
CA ILE A 120 -1.08 -27.31 19.55
C ILE A 120 -0.32 -28.26 18.63
N LEU A 121 -1.04 -28.93 17.73
CA LEU A 121 -0.44 -29.71 16.65
C LEU A 121 -0.48 -28.92 15.34
N LEU A 122 0.70 -28.63 14.80
CA LEU A 122 0.92 -28.02 13.51
C LEU A 122 1.40 -29.06 12.52
N HIS A 123 0.72 -29.19 11.37
CA HIS A 123 1.12 -30.10 10.31
C HIS A 123 0.59 -29.63 8.96
N ASN A 124 1.38 -29.78 7.90
CA ASN A 124 1.02 -29.37 6.53
C ASN A 124 0.68 -27.87 6.41
N GLY A 125 1.30 -27.02 7.25
CA GLY A 125 1.02 -25.59 7.30
C GLY A 125 -0.33 -25.24 7.92
N LEU A 126 -0.96 -26.19 8.63
CA LEU A 126 -2.26 -26.04 9.28
C LEU A 126 -2.16 -26.28 10.78
N ILE A 127 -3.05 -25.64 11.53
CA ILE A 127 -3.36 -26.02 12.91
C ILE A 127 -4.31 -27.22 12.83
N LYS A 128 -3.82 -28.42 13.13
CA LYS A 128 -4.62 -29.65 13.08
C LYS A 128 -5.41 -29.89 14.36
N ARG A 129 -4.86 -29.51 15.52
CA ARG A 129 -5.49 -29.67 16.83
C ARG A 129 -5.05 -28.57 17.78
N VAL A 130 -5.96 -28.18 18.68
CA VAL A 130 -5.71 -27.29 19.83
C VAL A 130 -6.47 -27.87 21.03
N GLY A 131 -5.84 -27.94 22.19
CA GLY A 131 -6.46 -28.40 23.44
C GLY A 131 -5.57 -29.38 24.21
N HIS A 132 -6.15 -30.08 25.18
CA HIS A 132 -5.40 -31.02 26.03
C HIS A 132 -5.20 -32.36 25.34
N LEU A 133 -4.00 -32.60 24.82
CA LEU A 133 -3.63 -33.89 24.26
C LEU A 133 -3.15 -34.80 25.40
N GLY A 134 -3.93 -35.83 25.74
CA GLY A 134 -3.56 -36.75 26.82
C GLY A 134 -2.24 -37.49 26.54
N VAL A 135 -1.64 -38.06 27.59
CA VAL A 135 -0.30 -38.70 27.55
C VAL A 135 -0.15 -39.78 26.46
N GLY A 136 -1.23 -40.50 26.11
CA GLY A 136 -1.21 -41.52 25.04
C GLY A 136 -1.26 -40.97 23.61
N ALA A 137 -1.64 -39.70 23.44
CA ALA A 137 -1.71 -39.06 22.12
C ALA A 137 -0.30 -38.79 21.56
N GLU A 138 0.67 -38.47 22.42
CA GLU A 138 2.05 -38.20 22.00
C GLU A 138 2.70 -39.41 21.32
N ALA A 139 2.63 -40.58 21.97
CA ALA A 139 3.19 -41.81 21.42
C ALA A 139 2.50 -42.21 20.10
N SER A 140 1.19 -42.00 20.02
CA SER A 140 0.40 -42.28 18.82
C SER A 140 0.79 -41.34 17.67
N LEU A 141 0.95 -40.03 17.93
CA LEU A 141 1.37 -39.03 16.94
C LEU A 141 2.82 -39.24 16.49
N ALA A 142 3.72 -39.60 17.41
CA ALA A 142 5.10 -39.93 17.08
C ALA A 142 5.17 -41.16 16.16
N GLN A 143 4.37 -42.19 16.45
CA GLN A 143 4.26 -43.37 15.60
C GLN A 143 3.63 -43.06 14.23
N GLU A 144 2.55 -42.28 14.19
CA GLU A 144 1.88 -41.82 12.96
C GLU A 144 2.86 -41.08 12.05
N HIS A 145 3.66 -40.18 12.62
CA HIS A 145 4.62 -39.35 11.90
C HIS A 145 6.03 -39.96 11.82
N ARG A 146 6.19 -41.27 12.12
CA ARG A 146 7.44 -42.03 12.00
C ARG A 146 8.65 -41.30 12.60
N ASP A 147 8.50 -40.83 13.83
CA ASP A 147 9.54 -40.13 14.60
C ASP A 147 10.03 -38.79 14.00
N LYS A 148 9.35 -38.25 12.98
CA LYS A 148 9.63 -36.90 12.45
C LYS A 148 8.95 -35.77 13.24
N LEU A 149 8.14 -36.12 14.24
CA LEU A 149 7.42 -35.18 15.07
C LEU A 149 8.39 -34.37 15.92
N VAL A 150 8.40 -33.05 15.73
CA VAL A 150 9.15 -32.13 16.58
C VAL A 150 8.28 -31.76 17.77
N MET A 151 8.76 -32.05 18.99
CA MET A 151 8.07 -31.71 20.23
C MET A 151 8.74 -30.50 20.89
N ILE A 152 7.93 -29.51 21.26
CA ILE A 152 8.36 -28.29 21.95
C ILE A 152 7.56 -28.18 23.23
N ASP A 153 8.21 -28.16 24.40
CA ASP A 153 7.55 -27.85 25.67
C ASP A 153 7.59 -26.34 25.91
N ALA A 154 6.41 -25.71 25.90
CA ALA A 154 6.27 -24.28 26.09
C ALA A 154 6.38 -23.85 27.56
N GLN A 155 6.37 -24.78 28.54
CA GLN A 155 6.56 -24.46 29.96
C GLN A 155 5.62 -23.34 30.46
N SER A 156 4.34 -23.41 30.09
CA SER A 156 3.31 -22.40 30.37
C SER A 156 3.60 -21.01 29.75
N ALA A 157 4.48 -20.92 28.75
CA ALA A 157 4.62 -19.72 27.93
C ALA A 157 3.33 -19.43 27.16
N TRP A 158 3.13 -18.16 26.81
CA TRP A 158 1.99 -17.72 26.03
C TRP A 158 2.15 -18.13 24.56
N VAL A 159 1.07 -18.64 23.98
CA VAL A 159 0.91 -18.81 22.55
C VAL A 159 -0.34 -18.08 22.10
N THR A 160 -0.20 -17.21 21.11
CA THR A 160 -1.28 -16.40 20.56
C THR A 160 -1.37 -16.58 19.05
N PRO A 161 -2.51 -16.27 18.42
CA PRO A 161 -2.55 -16.00 16.99
C PRO A 161 -1.52 -14.93 16.62
N GLY A 162 -0.97 -15.05 15.42
CA GLY A 162 -0.14 -14.00 14.86
C GLY A 162 -0.93 -12.70 14.67
N ILE A 163 -0.28 -11.57 14.88
CA ILE A 163 -0.92 -10.25 14.77
C ILE A 163 -1.18 -9.94 13.30
N VAL A 164 -2.38 -9.46 13.01
CA VAL A 164 -2.80 -8.96 11.69
C VAL A 164 -2.75 -7.44 11.71
N ASN A 165 -1.77 -6.87 11.01
CA ASN A 165 -1.71 -5.43 10.80
C ASN A 165 -2.63 -5.03 9.65
N VAL A 166 -3.75 -4.39 9.95
CA VAL A 166 -4.76 -4.00 8.95
C VAL A 166 -4.41 -2.72 8.19
N HIS A 167 -3.31 -2.04 8.51
CA HIS A 167 -2.87 -0.85 7.79
C HIS A 167 -1.35 -0.65 7.96
N SER A 168 -0.59 -0.98 6.92
CA SER A 168 0.86 -0.90 6.91
C SER A 168 1.41 -0.21 5.66
N HIS A 169 2.61 0.31 5.79
CA HIS A 169 3.44 0.76 4.67
C HIS A 169 4.75 -0.04 4.56
N ALA A 170 4.88 -1.17 5.27
CA ALA A 170 6.07 -2.02 5.17
C ALA A 170 6.27 -2.51 3.72
N GLY A 171 7.51 -2.48 3.25
CA GLY A 171 7.90 -2.74 1.86
C GLY A 171 7.85 -1.53 0.94
N VAL A 172 6.83 -0.67 1.08
CA VAL A 172 6.67 0.54 0.23
C VAL A 172 7.24 1.81 0.86
N ALA A 173 7.42 1.81 2.18
CA ALA A 173 8.18 2.80 2.94
C ALA A 173 9.30 2.09 3.70
N SER A 174 10.31 1.62 2.97
CA SER A 174 11.31 0.70 3.51
C SER A 174 12.16 1.34 4.61
N MET A 175 12.61 0.52 5.55
CA MET A 175 13.63 0.85 6.53
C MET A 175 15.03 0.38 6.06
N PRO A 176 16.09 1.17 6.30
CA PRO A 176 16.07 2.54 6.80
C PRO A 176 15.44 3.50 5.78
N VAL A 177 14.72 4.52 6.29
CA VAL A 177 13.97 5.44 5.43
C VAL A 177 14.95 6.28 4.60
N LEU A 178 14.90 6.07 3.29
CA LEU A 178 15.63 6.84 2.29
C LEU A 178 14.62 7.43 1.31
N SER A 179 14.89 8.63 0.79
CA SER A 179 13.98 9.29 -0.16
C SER A 179 13.71 8.47 -1.43
N SER A 180 14.67 7.63 -1.84
CA SER A 180 14.53 6.72 -2.99
C SER A 180 13.80 5.41 -2.68
N ALA A 181 13.37 5.19 -1.43
CA ALA A 181 12.71 3.97 -0.97
C ALA A 181 11.28 4.23 -0.45
N LEU A 182 10.71 5.36 -0.87
CA LEU A 182 9.35 5.79 -0.57
C LEU A 182 8.48 5.64 -1.83
N ASP A 183 7.91 4.45 -2.01
CA ASP A 183 6.97 4.09 -3.07
C ASP A 183 5.51 4.09 -2.57
N THR A 184 5.21 4.92 -1.56
CA THR A 184 3.86 5.00 -0.93
C THR A 184 2.85 5.73 -1.80
N ASP A 185 3.28 6.78 -2.49
CA ASP A 185 2.43 7.71 -3.23
C ASP A 185 3.09 8.08 -4.57
N SER A 186 2.28 8.38 -5.58
CA SER A 186 2.77 8.96 -6.83
C SER A 186 2.27 10.39 -6.97
N HIS A 187 3.19 11.32 -7.18
CA HIS A 187 2.86 12.73 -7.36
C HIS A 187 2.36 13.09 -8.77
N ASN A 188 2.09 12.08 -9.63
CA ASN A 188 1.71 12.28 -11.03
C ASN A 188 0.18 12.45 -11.24
N GLY A 189 -0.62 12.43 -10.18
CA GLY A 189 -2.04 12.74 -10.26
C GLY A 189 -2.79 12.38 -8.98
N ASN A 190 -3.96 12.99 -8.76
CA ASN A 190 -4.74 12.79 -7.53
C ASN A 190 -5.65 11.55 -7.57
N ILE A 191 -5.86 10.96 -8.75
CA ILE A 191 -6.74 9.80 -8.95
C ILE A 191 -5.94 8.75 -9.71
N GLN A 192 -5.42 7.75 -8.99
CA GLN A 192 -4.55 6.71 -9.55
C GLN A 192 -4.95 5.30 -9.05
N PRO A 193 -6.21 4.87 -9.24
CA PRO A 193 -6.71 3.59 -8.74
C PRO A 193 -6.05 2.37 -9.39
N TRP A 194 -5.37 2.54 -10.52
CA TRP A 194 -4.68 1.46 -11.24
C TRP A 194 -3.30 1.13 -10.68
N LEU A 195 -2.73 1.99 -9.83
CA LEU A 195 -1.48 1.67 -9.14
C LEU A 195 -1.70 0.49 -8.20
N ARG A 196 -0.62 -0.11 -7.69
CA ARG A 196 -0.69 -1.26 -6.81
C ARG A 196 0.47 -1.23 -5.82
N SER A 197 0.20 -1.28 -4.51
CA SER A 197 1.27 -1.33 -3.51
C SER A 197 2.22 -2.51 -3.72
N VAL A 198 1.72 -3.64 -4.23
CA VAL A 198 2.56 -4.81 -4.55
C VAL A 198 3.62 -4.52 -5.61
N ASP A 199 3.40 -3.55 -6.50
CA ASP A 199 4.37 -3.17 -7.53
C ASP A 199 5.53 -2.32 -6.97
N GLY A 200 5.39 -1.77 -5.75
CA GLY A 200 6.41 -0.99 -5.05
C GLY A 200 7.01 -1.69 -3.82
N ILE A 201 6.71 -2.97 -3.62
CA ILE A 201 7.24 -3.70 -2.46
C ILE A 201 8.74 -3.98 -2.64
N ASN A 202 9.53 -3.48 -1.70
CA ASN A 202 10.89 -3.90 -1.49
C ASN A 202 10.95 -5.16 -0.63
N THR A 203 11.35 -6.28 -1.24
CA THR A 203 11.51 -7.58 -0.57
C THR A 203 12.62 -7.62 0.49
N HIS A 204 13.50 -6.62 0.52
CA HIS A 204 14.63 -6.51 1.45
C HIS A 204 14.42 -5.42 2.50
N ASP A 205 13.17 -5.06 2.80
CA ASP A 205 12.86 -4.10 3.86
C ASP A 205 13.19 -4.68 5.25
N ASP A 206 14.08 -4.02 5.99
CA ASP A 206 14.46 -4.39 7.35
C ASP A 206 13.25 -4.37 8.32
N ALA A 207 12.20 -3.60 8.01
CA ALA A 207 10.99 -3.53 8.82
C ALA A 207 10.27 -4.89 8.95
N TYR A 208 10.48 -5.82 8.01
CA TYR A 208 9.88 -7.15 8.09
C TYR A 208 10.35 -7.93 9.31
N GLN A 209 11.66 -7.95 9.56
CA GLN A 209 12.22 -8.68 10.70
C GLN A 209 11.76 -8.06 12.03
N LEU A 210 11.65 -6.73 12.08
CA LEU A 210 11.14 -6.01 13.24
C LEU A 210 9.65 -6.33 13.49
N GLY A 211 8.84 -6.36 12.43
CA GLY A 211 7.43 -6.74 12.52
C GLY A 211 7.25 -8.19 13.01
N ILE A 212 8.02 -9.13 12.46
CA ILE A 212 8.02 -10.54 12.86
C ILE A 212 8.42 -10.69 14.32
N ALA A 213 9.47 -9.99 14.77
CA ALA A 213 9.92 -9.99 16.15
C ALA A 213 8.84 -9.43 17.12
N GLY A 214 8.00 -8.51 16.63
CA GLY A 214 6.82 -8.02 17.35
C GLY A 214 5.59 -8.94 17.30
N GLY A 215 5.67 -10.08 16.60
CA GLY A 215 4.58 -11.04 16.48
C GLY A 215 3.61 -10.77 15.31
N VAL A 216 3.92 -9.86 14.39
CA VAL A 216 3.13 -9.63 13.18
C VAL A 216 3.38 -10.75 12.18
N THR A 217 2.30 -11.39 11.74
CA THR A 217 2.37 -12.47 10.73
C THR A 217 1.70 -12.09 9.43
N THR A 218 0.79 -11.11 9.43
CA THR A 218 0.03 -10.69 8.24
C THR A 218 -0.09 -9.18 8.23
N ALA A 219 0.04 -8.55 7.06
CA ALA A 219 -0.09 -7.11 6.91
C ALA A 219 -0.88 -6.74 5.65
N LEU A 220 -1.80 -5.79 5.78
CA LEU A 220 -2.46 -5.14 4.65
C LEU A 220 -1.67 -3.88 4.29
N VAL A 221 -0.98 -3.89 3.15
CA VAL A 221 -0.13 -2.77 2.73
C VAL A 221 -0.95 -1.82 1.88
N PHE A 222 -1.09 -0.58 2.37
CA PHE A 222 -1.80 0.49 1.71
C PHE A 222 -0.83 1.48 1.07
N PRO A 223 -1.24 2.15 -0.02
CA PRO A 223 -0.64 3.40 -0.44
C PRO A 223 -0.71 4.42 0.69
N GLY A 224 0.08 5.49 0.56
CA GLY A 224 -0.05 6.64 1.44
C GLY A 224 -1.35 7.40 1.19
N SER A 225 -1.42 8.59 1.78
CA SER A 225 -2.64 9.39 1.85
C SER A 225 -2.60 10.63 0.97
N GLU A 226 -1.57 10.79 0.11
CA GLU A 226 -1.44 11.99 -0.71
C GLU A 226 -2.41 12.00 -1.89
N SER A 227 -2.75 10.82 -2.42
CA SER A 227 -3.71 10.68 -3.51
C SER A 227 -5.15 10.64 -2.98
N ALA A 228 -6.07 11.37 -3.63
CA ALA A 228 -7.49 11.34 -3.27
C ALA A 228 -8.14 9.97 -3.53
N ILE A 229 -7.68 9.25 -4.56
CA ILE A 229 -8.08 7.86 -4.85
C ILE A 229 -6.83 7.03 -5.14
N GLY A 230 -6.47 6.16 -4.19
CA GLY A 230 -5.45 5.12 -4.31
C GLY A 230 -6.06 3.70 -4.34
N THR A 231 -5.20 2.72 -4.60
CA THR A 231 -5.50 1.27 -4.65
C THR A 231 -5.19 0.56 -3.32
N PHE A 232 -5.33 -0.77 -3.18
CA PHE A 232 -4.91 -1.51 -1.96
C PHE A 232 -4.53 -2.97 -2.24
N TYR A 233 -3.55 -3.54 -1.51
CA TYR A 233 -3.14 -4.95 -1.63
C TYR A 233 -2.91 -5.64 -0.28
N ASN A 234 -3.56 -6.78 -0.08
CA ASN A 234 -3.38 -7.61 1.11
C ASN A 234 -2.16 -8.53 0.97
N LEU A 235 -1.14 -8.34 1.82
CA LEU A 235 -0.04 -9.28 1.96
C LEU A 235 -0.37 -10.32 3.02
N ASN A 236 -0.95 -11.43 2.56
CA ASN A 236 -1.05 -12.62 3.37
C ASN A 236 0.35 -13.24 3.51
N SER A 237 0.93 -13.02 4.71
CA SER A 237 2.24 -13.43 5.22
C SER A 237 3.46 -12.85 4.50
N LEU A 238 4.30 -12.15 5.26
CA LEU A 238 5.64 -11.72 4.86
C LEU A 238 6.35 -12.88 4.15
N GLN A 239 6.61 -12.67 2.86
CA GLN A 239 7.24 -13.67 2.01
C GLN A 239 8.51 -14.17 2.69
N GLN A 240 8.60 -15.49 2.85
CA GLN A 240 9.89 -16.17 2.84
C GLN A 240 10.54 -15.84 1.49
N VAL A 241 11.32 -14.78 1.49
CA VAL A 241 12.34 -14.53 0.48
C VAL A 241 13.56 -15.27 1.01
N TYR A 242 13.71 -16.52 0.56
CA TYR A 242 15.02 -17.16 0.52
C TYR A 242 15.74 -16.71 -0.75
#